data_AF-A0A8S3WU54-F1
#
_entry.id   AF-A0A8S3WU54-F1
#
_cell.length_a   1.000
_cell.length_b   1.000
_cell.length_c   1.000
_cell.angle_alpha   90.00
_cell.angle_beta   90.00
_cell.angle_gamma   90.00
#
_symmetry.space_group_name_H-M   'P 1'
#
loop_
_entity.id
_entity.type
_entity.pdbx_description
1 polymer ?
#
loop_
_entity_poly.entity_id
_entity_poly.type
_entity_poly.pdbx_seq_one_letter_code
_entity_poly.pdbx_strand_id
1 'polypeptide(L)'
;MVNGTDPAPNQADTVAFWRGLWSEPVNHSEGSWTEVVASQCANITHMDPVLITPDDVAEVVRRATNWKSPGLDGLHHYWLKGFLVCHSVSLERLKRL
;
A
#
# COMPACT_ATOMS: atom_id res chain seq x y z
N MET A 1 0.28 35.78 -15.87
CA MET A 1 1.42 35.31 -15.05
C MET A 1 1.02 35.50 -13.60
N VAL A 2 0.71 34.43 -12.88
CA VAL A 2 0.36 34.51 -11.45
C VAL A 2 1.66 34.50 -10.68
N ASN A 3 1.99 35.60 -10.01
CA ASN A 3 3.17 35.71 -9.17
C ASN A 3 3.02 34.79 -7.96
N GLY A 4 3.79 33.71 -7.90
CA GLY A 4 3.81 32.75 -6.79
C GLY A 4 4.60 33.29 -5.60
N THR A 5 4.05 34.26 -4.88
CA THR A 5 4.58 34.75 -3.59
C THR A 5 3.65 34.36 -2.44
N ASP A 6 3.09 33.16 -2.47
CA ASP A 6 2.36 32.64 -1.32
C ASP A 6 3.39 32.14 -0.28
N PRO A 7 3.34 32.63 0.97
CA PRO A 7 4.24 32.16 2.02
C PRO A 7 4.00 30.66 2.22
N ALA A 8 5.10 29.90 2.36
CA ALA A 8 5.03 28.46 2.58
C ALA A 8 4.14 28.16 3.80
N PRO A 9 3.22 27.18 3.71
CA PRO A 9 2.33 26.87 4.81
C PRO A 9 3.12 26.38 6.02
N ASN A 10 2.68 26.80 7.21
CA ASN A 10 3.26 26.37 8.47
C ASN A 10 3.16 24.84 8.60
N GLN A 11 4.18 24.23 9.22
CA GLN A 11 4.24 22.77 9.42
C GLN A 11 3.03 22.27 10.22
N ALA A 12 2.62 23.01 11.26
CA ALA A 12 1.48 22.64 12.09
C ALA A 12 0.18 22.60 11.27
N ASP A 13 -0.04 23.58 10.41
CA ASP A 13 -1.23 23.69 9.57
C ASP A 13 -1.27 22.58 8.52
N THR A 14 -0.11 22.24 7.96
CA THR A 14 0.03 21.13 7.01
C THR A 14 -0.30 19.79 7.66
N VAL A 15 0.23 19.55 8.86
CA VAL A 15 -0.04 18.32 9.62
C VAL A 15 -1.51 18.24 10.03
N ALA A 16 -2.10 19.34 10.49
CA ALA A 16 -3.51 19.39 10.86
C ALA A 16 -4.43 19.09 9.66
N PHE A 17 -4.13 19.69 8.50
CA PHE A 17 -4.86 19.44 7.26
C PHE A 17 -4.85 17.96 6.86
N TRP A 18 -3.67 17.35 6.75
CA TRP A 18 -3.55 15.95 6.35
C TRP A 18 -4.12 14.99 7.39
N ARG A 19 -3.96 15.31 8.68
CA ARG A 19 -4.55 14.52 9.77
C ARG A 19 -6.08 14.51 9.68
N GLY A 20 -6.72 15.65 9.46
CA GLY A 20 -8.19 15.71 9.32
C GLY A 20 -8.69 14.89 8.12
N LEU A 21 -7.93 14.85 7.03
CA LEU A 21 -8.31 14.08 5.85
C LEU A 21 -8.08 12.56 6.01
N TRP A 22 -7.04 12.13 6.72
CA TRP A 22 -6.59 10.73 6.73
C TRP A 22 -6.85 9.99 8.06
N SER A 23 -6.96 10.72 9.17
CA SER A 23 -7.06 10.13 10.52
C SER A 23 -8.47 10.19 11.10
N GLU A 24 -9.35 11.00 10.53
CA GLU A 24 -10.74 11.07 10.96
C GLU A 24 -11.60 10.16 10.07
N PRO A 25 -12.32 9.20 10.64
CA PRO A 25 -13.24 8.35 9.87
C PRO A 25 -14.42 9.20 9.39
N VAL A 26 -14.47 9.44 8.08
CA VAL A 26 -15.58 10.14 7.42
C VAL A 26 -16.45 9.11 6.70
N ASN A 27 -17.77 9.21 6.87
CA ASN A 27 -18.71 8.46 6.04
C ASN A 27 -18.87 9.18 4.70
N HIS A 28 -18.22 8.66 3.67
CA HIS A 28 -18.38 9.16 2.31
C HIS A 28 -19.74 8.73 1.76
N SER A 29 -20.59 9.69 1.38
CA SER A 29 -21.77 9.39 0.56
C SER A 29 -21.35 9.34 -0.89
N GLU A 30 -21.51 8.19 -1.53
CA GLU A 30 -21.27 8.04 -2.95
C GLU A 30 -22.19 8.98 -3.74
N GLY A 31 -21.60 9.75 -4.65
CA GLY A 31 -22.35 10.69 -5.51
C GLY A 31 -22.86 9.99 -6.77
N SER A 32 -23.74 10.68 -7.51
CA SER A 32 -24.28 10.18 -8.80
C SER A 32 -23.22 9.88 -9.87
N TRP A 33 -22.00 10.40 -9.71
CA TRP A 33 -20.87 10.08 -10.57
C TRP A 33 -20.50 8.58 -10.54
N THR A 34 -20.78 7.88 -9.44
CA THR A 34 -20.53 6.44 -9.34
C THR A 34 -21.38 5.63 -10.31
N GLU A 35 -22.64 6.03 -10.52
CA GLU A 35 -23.52 5.41 -11.51
C GLU A 35 -23.01 5.61 -12.94
N VAL A 36 -22.48 6.81 -13.23
CA VAL A 36 -21.85 7.13 -14.52
C VAL A 36 -20.62 6.25 -14.74
N VAL A 37 -19.73 6.15 -13.75
CA VAL A 37 -18.54 5.29 -13.84
C VAL A 37 -18.92 3.81 -13.94
N ALA A 38 -19.91 3.35 -13.17
CA ALA A 38 -20.42 1.99 -13.26
C ALA A 38 -20.96 1.68 -14.67
N SER A 39 -21.68 2.62 -15.28
CA SER A 39 -22.19 2.48 -16.66
C SER A 39 -21.06 2.42 -17.70
N GLN A 40 -20.00 3.22 -17.51
CA GLN A 40 -18.81 3.20 -18.38
C GLN A 40 -18.02 1.89 -18.23
N CYS A 41 -17.99 1.34 -17.01
CA CYS A 41 -17.31 0.10 -16.69
C CYS A 41 -18.15 -1.15 -16.96
N ALA A 42 -19.43 -1.03 -17.34
CA ALA A 42 -20.34 -2.17 -17.51
C ALA A 42 -19.86 -3.20 -18.55
N ASN A 43 -19.12 -2.73 -19.55
CA ASN A 43 -18.56 -3.58 -20.62
C ASN A 43 -17.10 -3.97 -20.38
N ILE A 44 -16.50 -3.56 -19.26
CA ILE A 44 -15.13 -3.93 -18.91
C ILE A 44 -15.18 -5.33 -18.29
N THR A 45 -14.43 -6.26 -18.85
CA THR A 45 -14.27 -7.59 -18.25
C THR A 45 -13.67 -7.45 -16.86
N HIS A 46 -14.34 -8.03 -15.86
CA HIS A 46 -13.86 -8.01 -14.49
C HIS A 46 -12.48 -8.67 -14.41
N MET A 47 -11.57 -8.09 -13.64
CA MET A 47 -10.26 -8.71 -13.40
C MET A 47 -10.50 -10.02 -12.64
N ASP A 48 -9.96 -11.12 -13.17
CA ASP A 48 -10.01 -12.39 -12.47
C ASP A 48 -9.34 -12.27 -11.10
N PRO A 49 -9.85 -12.99 -10.08
CA PRO A 49 -9.23 -12.97 -8.77
C PRO A 49 -7.77 -13.43 -8.87
N VAL A 50 -6.84 -12.53 -8.53
CA VAL A 50 -5.42 -12.83 -8.47
C VAL A 50 -5.16 -13.61 -7.20
N LEU A 51 -5.00 -14.92 -7.33
CA LEU A 51 -4.57 -15.77 -6.23
C LEU A 51 -3.05 -15.71 -6.11
N ILE A 52 -2.55 -15.01 -5.09
CA ILE A 52 -1.12 -15.00 -4.76
C ILE A 52 -0.82 -16.27 -3.97
N THR A 53 -0.05 -17.18 -4.55
CA THR A 53 0.39 -18.41 -3.91
C THR A 53 1.71 -18.23 -3.17
N PRO A 54 2.05 -19.11 -2.20
CA PRO A 54 3.36 -19.10 -1.56
C PRO A 54 4.51 -19.25 -2.56
N ASP A 55 4.30 -19.97 -3.66
CA ASP A 55 5.31 -20.19 -4.71
C ASP A 55 5.59 -18.90 -5.50
N ASP A 56 4.54 -18.10 -5.79
CA ASP A 56 4.70 -16.79 -6.43
C ASP A 56 5.57 -15.87 -5.57
N VAL A 57 5.34 -15.86 -4.25
CA VAL A 57 6.12 -15.06 -3.30
C VAL A 57 7.56 -15.57 -3.24
N ALA A 58 7.76 -16.89 -3.19
CA ALA A 58 9.10 -17.49 -3.17
C ALA A 58 9.90 -17.13 -4.43
N GLU A 59 9.27 -17.17 -5.61
CA GLU A 59 9.92 -16.80 -6.86
C GLU A 59 10.32 -15.32 -6.87
N VAL A 60 9.43 -14.43 -6.47
CA VAL A 60 9.68 -12.98 -6.42
C VAL A 60 10.79 -12.66 -5.43
N VAL A 61 10.76 -13.23 -4.22
CA VAL A 61 11.82 -13.04 -3.21
C VAL A 61 13.16 -13.55 -3.72
N ARG A 62 13.19 -14.68 -4.43
CA ARG A 62 14.42 -15.22 -5.03
C ARG A 62 15.00 -14.27 -6.10
N ARG A 63 14.14 -13.72 -6.96
CA ARG A 63 14.52 -12.83 -8.07
C ARG A 63 14.85 -11.41 -7.63
N ALA A 64 14.31 -10.97 -6.50
CA ALA A 64 14.52 -9.62 -6.03
C ALA A 64 16.00 -9.35 -5.71
N THR A 65 16.47 -8.16 -6.07
CA THR A 65 17.87 -7.77 -5.86
C THR A 65 18.14 -7.60 -4.38
N ASN A 66 19.27 -8.09 -3.89
CA ASN A 66 19.70 -7.79 -2.53
C ASN A 66 19.96 -6.28 -2.41
N TRP A 67 19.08 -5.58 -1.70
CA TRP A 67 19.27 -4.16 -1.44
C TRP A 67 20.47 -3.94 -0.53
N LYS A 68 21.32 -2.97 -0.89
CA LYS A 68 22.53 -2.63 -0.13
C LYS A 68 22.22 -2.01 1.24
N SER A 69 21.04 -1.40 1.38
CA SER A 69 20.61 -0.70 2.59
C SER A 69 19.29 -1.30 3.11
N PRO A 70 19.10 -1.36 4.44
CA PRO A 70 17.84 -1.79 5.02
C PRO A 70 16.75 -0.72 4.82
N GLY A 71 15.49 -1.14 4.89
CA GLY A 71 14.36 -0.21 4.96
C GLY A 71 14.33 0.56 6.27
N LEU A 72 13.30 1.41 6.44
CA LEU A 72 13.01 2.10 7.71
C LEU A 72 12.78 1.15 8.89
N ASP A 73 12.43 -0.10 8.58
CA ASP A 73 12.27 -1.23 9.51
C ASP A 73 13.60 -1.88 9.93
N GLY A 74 14.73 -1.45 9.36
CA GLY A 74 16.05 -2.03 9.62
C GLY A 74 16.28 -3.40 9.00
N LEU A 75 15.30 -3.94 8.25
CA LEU A 75 15.36 -5.29 7.72
C LEU A 75 16.04 -5.29 6.35
N HIS A 76 17.17 -6.00 6.25
CA HIS A 76 17.84 -6.17 4.96
C HIS A 76 17.15 -7.26 4.13
N HIS A 77 17.00 -6.99 2.83
CA HIS A 77 16.48 -7.95 1.85
C HIS A 77 17.26 -9.28 1.83
N TYR A 78 18.55 -9.26 2.19
CA TYR A 78 19.37 -10.45 2.36
C TYR A 78 18.74 -11.46 3.35
N TRP A 79 18.16 -10.99 4.45
CA TRP A 79 17.54 -11.85 5.46
C TRP A 79 16.22 -12.45 4.97
N LEU A 80 15.45 -11.73 4.14
CA LEU A 80 14.18 -12.25 3.58
C LEU A 80 14.39 -13.53 2.76
N LYS A 81 15.51 -13.65 2.05
CA LYS A 81 15.90 -14.88 1.34
C LYS A 81 16.31 -16.01 2.27
N GLY A 82 16.84 -15.69 3.45
CA GLY A 82 17.22 -16.66 4.49
C GLY A 82 16.09 -17.07 5.43
N PHE A 83 14.99 -16.29 5.48
CA PHE A 83 13.84 -16.56 6.35
C PHE A 83 13.06 -17.82 5.95
N LEU A 84 13.23 -18.34 4.73
CA LEU A 84 12.57 -19.56 4.26
C LEU A 84 12.90 -20.81 5.11
N VAL A 85 14.02 -20.81 5.84
CA VAL A 85 14.39 -21.94 6.73
C VAL A 85 13.71 -21.84 8.11
N CYS A 86 13.23 -20.65 8.48
CA CYS A 86 12.48 -20.42 9.70
C CYS A 86 10.99 -20.24 9.38
N HIS A 87 10.25 -21.36 9.25
CA HIS A 87 9.02 -21.63 10.04
C HIS A 87 7.86 -22.31 9.30
N SER A 88 7.48 -23.49 9.81
CA SER A 88 6.08 -23.93 9.90
C SER A 88 5.31 -23.22 11.04
N VAL A 89 5.99 -22.83 12.13
CA VAL A 89 5.34 -22.33 13.37
C VAL A 89 5.02 -20.80 13.41
N SER A 90 5.62 -19.95 12.56
CA SER A 90 5.44 -18.49 12.60
C SER A 90 4.27 -18.02 11.74
N LEU A 91 3.93 -18.78 10.69
CA LEU A 91 2.72 -18.55 9.89
C LEU A 91 1.44 -18.64 10.75
N GLU A 92 1.45 -19.42 11.83
CA GLU A 92 0.28 -19.57 12.70
C GLU A 92 0.07 -18.37 13.64
N ARG A 93 1.15 -17.62 13.95
CA ARG A 93 1.07 -16.39 14.73
C ARG A 93 0.70 -15.17 13.89
N LEU A 94 1.08 -15.14 12.61
CA LEU A 94 0.71 -14.06 11.70
C LEU A 94 -0.78 -14.08 11.29
N LYS A 95 -1.44 -15.25 11.35
CA LYS A 95 -2.88 -15.41 11.05
C LYS A 95 -3.84 -14.95 12.17
N ARG A 96 -3.31 -14.55 13.33
CA ARG A 96 -4.11 -14.14 14.51
C ARG A 96 -4.04 -12.63 14.78
N LEU A 97 -3.43 -11.87 13.89
CA LEU A 97 -3.51 -10.41 13.82
C LEU A 97 -4.35 -10.04 12.60
#